data_AF-A0A6G1BH49-F1
#
_entry.id   AF-A0A6G1BH49-F1
#
_cell.length_a   1.000
_cell.length_b   1.000
_cell.length_c   1.000
_cell.angle_alpha   90.00
_cell.angle_beta   90.00
_cell.angle_gamma   90.00
#
_symmetry.space_group_name_H-M   'P 1'
#
loop_
_entity.id
_entity.type
_entity.pdbx_description
1 polymer ?
#
loop_
_entity_poly.entity_id
_entity_poly.type
_entity_poly.pdbx_seq_one_letter_code
_entity_poly.pdbx_strand_id
1 'polypeptide(L)'
;SQAEIKNAITQMQTQMEAIKRKIDEAEDQISVTEDKIMENNEAEKKRETKVRDHQGRLREFTNLLKCDNIHIIGVTKDEKRKKGAEGLGKEIIDENLPNLGKDTDIKIQEAQRTTITFNKKRPSS
;
A
#
# COMPACT_ATOMS: atom_id res chain seq x y z
N SER A 1 41.01 33.21 50.43
CA SER A 1 40.51 34.08 51.53
C SER A 1 39.02 33.82 51.80
N GLN A 2 38.43 34.29 52.90
CA GLN A 2 37.00 34.10 53.19
C GLN A 2 36.08 34.76 52.11
N ALA A 3 36.58 35.77 51.39
CA ALA A 3 35.88 36.46 50.31
C ALA A 3 35.76 35.61 49.03
N GLU A 4 36.80 34.84 48.68
CA GLU A 4 36.79 33.95 47.51
C GLU A 4 35.74 32.84 47.65
N ILE A 5 35.60 32.26 48.85
CA ILE A 5 34.59 31.22 49.14
C ILE A 5 33.17 31.79 48.97
N LYS A 6 32.91 33.00 49.50
CA LYS A 6 31.60 33.67 49.34
C LYS A 6 31.27 33.96 47.87
N ASN A 7 32.25 34.40 47.10
CA ASN A 7 32.08 34.62 45.67
C ASN A 7 31.73 33.32 44.92
N ALA A 8 32.47 32.25 45.19
CA ALA A 8 32.21 30.94 44.59
C ALA A 8 30.80 30.41 44.92
N ILE A 9 30.34 30.57 46.17
CA ILE A 9 28.97 30.19 46.57
C ILE A 9 27.91 30.97 45.78
N THR A 10 28.09 32.27 45.63
CA THR A 10 27.14 33.14 44.90
C THR A 10 27.07 32.77 43.41
N GLN A 11 28.23 32.44 42.81
CA GLN A 11 28.29 31.96 41.44
C GLN A 11 27.57 30.62 41.27
N MET A 12 27.80 29.66 42.18
CA MET A 12 27.10 28.37 42.15
C MET A 12 25.58 28.53 42.27
N GLN A 13 25.10 29.41 43.15
CA GLN A 13 23.68 29.71 43.29
C GLN A 13 23.09 30.28 42.00
N THR A 14 23.79 31.22 41.35
CA THR A 14 23.33 31.81 40.08
C THR A 14 23.28 30.77 38.97
N GLN A 15 24.27 29.87 38.91
CA GLN A 15 24.28 28.77 37.93
C GLN A 15 23.17 27.75 38.20
N MET A 16 22.88 27.43 39.46
CA MET A 16 21.76 26.54 39.81
C MET A 16 20.42 27.13 39.38
N GLU A 17 20.17 28.42 39.61
CA GLU A 17 18.95 29.08 39.13
C GLU A 17 18.86 29.09 37.60
N ALA A 18 19.98 29.31 36.91
CA ALA A 18 20.01 29.24 35.44
C ALA A 18 19.74 27.82 34.91
N ILE A 19 20.25 26.78 35.58
CA ILE A 19 19.99 25.39 35.23
C ILE A 19 18.53 25.05 35.48
N LYS A 20 17.95 25.47 36.62
CA LYS A 20 16.55 25.24 36.94
C LYS A 20 15.61 25.77 35.86
N ARG A 21 15.81 27.02 35.44
CA ARG A 21 15.01 27.60 34.34
C ARG A 21 15.12 26.82 33.03
N LYS A 22 16.30 26.29 32.71
CA LYS A 22 16.49 25.47 31.51
C LYS A 22 15.79 24.11 31.61
N ILE A 23 15.71 23.54 32.81
CA ILE A 23 14.96 22.31 33.06
C ILE A 23 13.47 22.59 32.87
N ASP A 24 12.94 23.64 33.49
CA ASP A 24 11.54 24.03 33.35
C ASP A 24 11.17 24.27 31.87
N GLU A 25 12.02 24.99 31.13
CA GLU A 25 11.82 25.21 29.68
C GLU A 25 11.88 23.90 28.88
N ALA A 26 12.78 22.99 29.22
CA ALA A 26 12.87 21.69 28.55
C ALA A 26 11.65 20.81 28.83
N GLU A 27 11.12 20.83 30.06
CA GLU A 27 9.90 20.11 30.44
C GLU A 27 8.69 20.61 29.65
N ASP A 28 8.53 21.93 29.51
CA ASP A 28 7.48 22.53 28.69
C ASP A 28 7.60 22.12 27.21
N GLN A 29 8.82 22.13 26.65
CA GLN A 29 9.06 21.71 25.27
C GLN A 29 8.78 20.22 25.04
N ILE A 30 9.09 19.38 26.03
CA ILE A 30 8.77 17.94 26.00
C ILE A 30 7.26 17.77 25.96
N SER A 31 6.51 18.42 26.85
CA SER A 31 5.04 18.32 26.88
C SER A 31 4.41 18.74 25.54
N VAL A 32 4.84 19.87 24.96
CA VAL A 32 4.37 20.32 23.64
C VAL A 32 4.71 19.31 22.53
N THR A 33 5.86 18.65 22.62
CA THR A 33 6.28 17.65 21.64
C THR A 33 5.49 16.35 21.78
N GLU A 34 5.20 15.91 23.00
CA GLU A 34 4.35 14.75 23.28
C GLU A 34 2.95 14.92 22.70
N ASP A 35 2.34 16.09 22.90
CA ASP A 35 1.02 16.42 22.33
C ASP A 35 1.02 16.33 20.80
N LYS A 36 2.05 16.88 20.14
CA LYS A 36 2.20 16.81 18.68
C LYS A 36 2.39 15.37 18.18
N ILE A 37 3.12 14.54 18.92
CA ILE A 37 3.30 13.12 18.59
C ILE A 37 1.96 12.38 18.68
N MET A 38 1.16 12.66 19.72
CA MET A 38 -0.17 12.08 19.88
C MET A 38 -1.10 12.46 18.73
N GLU A 39 -1.16 13.75 18.35
CA GLU A 39 -1.94 14.22 17.21
C GLU A 39 -1.51 13.56 15.90
N ASN A 40 -0.20 13.47 15.66
CA ASN A 40 0.35 12.83 14.46
C ASN A 40 -0.01 11.35 14.39
N ASN A 41 0.07 10.62 15.51
CA ASN A 41 -0.29 9.20 15.58
C ASN A 41 -1.78 8.98 15.28
N GLU A 42 -2.67 9.85 15.77
CA GLU A 42 -4.09 9.77 15.45
C GLU A 42 -4.34 10.04 13.96
N ALA A 43 -3.69 11.06 13.41
CA ALA A 43 -3.78 11.39 11.99
C ALA A 43 -3.26 10.25 11.11
N GLU A 44 -2.18 9.57 11.52
CA GLU A 44 -1.63 8.40 10.82
C GLU A 44 -2.61 7.22 10.83
N LYS A 45 -3.16 6.84 11.98
CA LYS A 45 -4.19 5.77 12.07
C LYS A 45 -5.39 6.04 11.15
N LYS A 46 -5.81 7.30 11.04
CA LYS A 46 -6.88 7.72 10.13
C LYS A 46 -6.47 7.57 8.66
N ARG A 47 -5.23 7.92 8.31
CA ARG A 47 -4.69 7.72 6.95
C ARG A 47 -4.60 6.23 6.60
N GLU A 48 -4.09 5.39 7.51
CA GLU A 48 -4.01 3.94 7.30
C GLU A 48 -5.37 3.30 7.03
N THR A 49 -6.38 3.70 7.81
CA THR A 49 -7.76 3.20 7.63
C THR A 49 -8.31 3.59 6.26
N LYS A 50 -8.11 4.84 5.83
CA LYS A 50 -8.46 5.27 4.48
C LYS A 50 -7.73 4.43 3.42
N VAL A 51 -6.42 4.19 3.58
CA VAL A 51 -5.65 3.38 2.62
C VAL A 51 -6.22 1.97 2.51
N ARG A 52 -6.56 1.32 3.63
CA ARG A 52 -7.22 0.00 3.62
C ARG A 52 -8.56 0.02 2.87
N ASP A 53 -9.40 1.01 3.14
CA ASP A 53 -10.70 1.14 2.47
C ASP A 53 -10.54 1.32 0.96
N HIS A 54 -9.60 2.17 0.54
CA HIS A 54 -9.32 2.40 -0.88
C HIS A 54 -8.77 1.14 -1.55
N GLN A 55 -7.89 0.39 -0.88
CA GLN A 55 -7.40 -0.90 -1.39
C GLN A 55 -8.53 -1.94 -1.52
N GLY A 56 -9.47 -1.97 -0.58
CA GLY A 56 -10.66 -2.82 -0.65
C GLY A 56 -11.52 -2.47 -1.86
N ARG A 57 -11.87 -1.20 -2.02
CA ARG A 57 -12.66 -0.70 -3.15
C ARG A 57 -11.97 -0.93 -4.51
N LEU A 58 -10.64 -0.78 -4.58
CA LEU A 58 -9.88 -1.09 -5.79
C LEU A 58 -9.93 -2.59 -6.14
N ARG A 59 -9.89 -3.48 -5.14
CA ARG A 59 -10.08 -4.92 -5.35
C ARG A 59 -11.49 -5.22 -5.88
N GLU A 60 -12.52 -4.64 -5.28
CA GLU A 60 -13.90 -4.79 -5.74
C GLU A 60 -14.07 -4.30 -7.18
N PHE A 61 -13.58 -3.10 -7.49
CA PHE A 61 -13.63 -2.56 -8.85
C PHE A 61 -12.86 -3.43 -9.85
N THR A 62 -11.70 -3.94 -9.46
CA THR A 62 -10.93 -4.87 -10.30
C THR A 62 -11.69 -6.18 -10.54
N ASN A 63 -12.42 -6.68 -9.54
CA ASN A 63 -13.24 -7.87 -9.68
C ASN A 63 -14.44 -7.61 -10.60
N LEU A 64 -15.10 -6.45 -10.46
CA LEU A 64 -16.17 -6.02 -11.36
C LEU A 64 -15.69 -5.91 -12.81
N LEU A 65 -14.52 -5.30 -13.05
CA LEU A 65 -13.95 -5.22 -14.40
C LEU A 65 -13.54 -6.58 -14.97
N LYS A 66 -13.38 -7.60 -14.12
CA LYS A 66 -12.95 -8.94 -14.54
C LYS A 66 -14.07 -9.97 -14.49
N CYS A 67 -15.29 -9.61 -14.11
CA CYS A 67 -16.38 -10.57 -13.94
C CYS A 67 -16.72 -11.31 -15.24
N ASP A 68 -16.56 -10.64 -16.38
CA ASP A 68 -16.85 -11.18 -17.71
C ASP A 68 -15.60 -11.79 -18.38
N ASN A 69 -14.43 -11.72 -17.73
CA ASN A 69 -13.18 -12.21 -18.30
C ASN A 69 -13.01 -13.71 -18.05
N ILE A 70 -12.71 -14.46 -19.12
CA ILE A 70 -12.42 -15.90 -19.05
C ILE A 70 -10.91 -16.13 -19.14
N HIS A 71 -10.37 -16.96 -18.25
CA HIS A 71 -8.95 -17.35 -18.26
C HIS A 71 -8.78 -18.77 -18.79
N ILE A 72 -8.21 -18.91 -19.98
CA ILE A 72 -7.96 -20.20 -20.63
C ILE A 72 -6.51 -20.62 -20.37
N ILE A 73 -6.34 -21.76 -19.70
CA ILE A 73 -5.03 -22.37 -19.40
C ILE A 73 -4.74 -23.54 -20.34
N GLY A 74 -3.47 -23.99 -20.38
CA GLY A 74 -3.06 -25.14 -21.21
C GLY A 74 -2.81 -24.82 -22.68
N VAL A 75 -3.15 -23.62 -23.16
CA VAL A 75 -2.93 -23.21 -24.55
C VAL A 75 -1.44 -23.09 -24.88
N THR A 76 -0.97 -23.88 -25.84
CA THR A 76 0.42 -23.83 -26.30
C THR A 76 0.70 -22.54 -27.08
N LYS A 77 1.98 -22.17 -27.20
CA LYS A 77 2.37 -20.97 -27.98
C LYS A 77 2.05 -21.14 -29.46
N ASP A 78 2.21 -22.35 -29.99
CA ASP A 78 2.04 -22.62 -31.42
C ASP A 78 0.58 -22.61 -31.84
N GLU A 79 -0.32 -23.15 -31.03
CA GLU A 79 -1.77 -23.04 -31.24
C GLU A 79 -2.21 -21.57 -31.32
N LYS A 80 -1.71 -20.72 -30.41
CA LYS A 80 -1.99 -19.27 -30.44
C LYS A 80 -1.40 -18.59 -31.67
N ARG A 81 -0.17 -18.92 -32.07
CA ARG A 81 0.47 -18.31 -33.25
C ARG A 81 -0.28 -18.64 -34.54
N LYS A 82 -0.86 -19.84 -34.64
CA LYS A 82 -1.59 -20.30 -35.83
C LYS A 82 -2.96 -19.64 -35.99
N LYS A 83 -3.74 -19.55 -34.90
CA LYS A 83 -5.16 -19.14 -34.96
C LYS A 83 -5.46 -17.77 -34.35
N GLY A 84 -4.49 -17.15 -33.68
CA GLY A 84 -4.72 -15.96 -32.86
C GLY A 84 -5.47 -16.28 -31.57
N ALA A 85 -5.55 -15.32 -30.64
CA ALA A 85 -6.22 -15.53 -29.36
C ALA A 85 -7.75 -15.62 -29.50
N GLU A 86 -8.33 -14.78 -30.37
CA GLU A 86 -9.76 -14.77 -30.65
C GLU A 86 -10.21 -16.01 -31.41
N GLY A 87 -9.46 -16.41 -32.44
CA GLY A 87 -9.75 -17.62 -33.23
C GLY A 87 -9.71 -18.89 -32.38
N LEU A 88 -8.75 -18.99 -31.45
CA LEU A 88 -8.73 -20.08 -30.46
C LEU A 88 -9.95 -20.05 -29.54
N GLY A 89 -10.36 -18.88 -29.06
CA GLY A 89 -11.54 -18.75 -28.21
C GLY A 89 -12.80 -19.26 -28.91
N LYS A 90 -12.97 -18.91 -30.18
CA LYS A 90 -14.09 -19.35 -31.00
C LYS A 90 -14.09 -20.87 -31.22
N GLU A 91 -12.95 -21.46 -31.57
CA GLU A 91 -12.81 -22.90 -31.71
C GLU A 91 -13.13 -23.66 -30.42
N ILE A 92 -12.64 -23.17 -29.27
CA ILE A 92 -12.94 -23.80 -27.97
C ILE A 92 -14.45 -23.79 -27.70
N ILE A 93 -15.13 -22.68 -28.00
CA ILE A 93 -16.59 -22.58 -27.85
C ILE A 93 -17.29 -23.56 -28.80
N ASP A 94 -16.89 -23.61 -30.07
CA ASP A 94 -17.52 -24.46 -31.08
C ASP A 94 -17.32 -25.96 -30.79
N GLU A 95 -16.13 -26.37 -30.33
CA GLU A 95 -15.80 -27.76 -30.04
C GLU A 95 -16.35 -28.26 -28.71
N ASN A 96 -16.29 -27.44 -27.65
CA ASN A 96 -16.60 -27.89 -26.28
C ASN A 96 -17.98 -27.39 -25.78
N LEU A 97 -18.46 -26.26 -26.29
CA LEU A 97 -19.69 -25.60 -25.85
C LEU A 97 -20.62 -25.30 -27.06
N PRO A 98 -20.93 -26.28 -27.92
CA PRO A 98 -21.59 -26.04 -29.22
C PRO A 98 -22.99 -25.44 -29.10
N ASN A 99 -23.67 -25.61 -27.95
CA ASN A 99 -24.98 -24.99 -27.71
C ASN A 99 -24.82 -23.50 -27.35
N LEU A 100 -23.77 -23.15 -26.61
CA LEU A 100 -23.47 -21.78 -26.21
C LEU A 100 -23.14 -20.90 -27.43
N GLY A 101 -22.40 -21.44 -28.40
CA GLY A 101 -22.07 -20.77 -29.65
C GLY A 101 -23.25 -20.60 -30.63
N LYS A 102 -24.31 -21.41 -30.50
CA LYS A 102 -25.51 -21.34 -31.35
C LYS A 102 -26.58 -20.40 -30.80
N ASP A 103 -26.73 -20.36 -29.48
CA ASP A 103 -27.85 -19.68 -28.82
C ASP A 103 -27.52 -18.24 -28.39
N THR A 104 -26.27 -17.80 -28.54
CA THR A 104 -25.79 -16.53 -27.95
C THR A 104 -24.93 -15.73 -28.93
N ASP A 105 -25.19 -14.43 -29.07
CA ASP A 105 -24.40 -13.47 -29.86
C ASP A 105 -23.09 -13.09 -29.11
N ILE A 106 -22.29 -14.11 -28.73
CA ILE A 106 -21.06 -13.93 -27.94
C ILE A 106 -20.05 -13.14 -28.75
N LYS A 107 -19.75 -11.93 -28.28
CA LYS A 107 -18.74 -11.04 -28.86
C LYS A 107 -17.51 -11.04 -27.97
N ILE A 108 -16.39 -11.46 -28.55
CA ILE A 108 -15.09 -11.33 -27.90
C ILE A 108 -14.67 -9.86 -28.07
N GLN A 109 -14.65 -9.12 -26.96
CA GLN A 109 -14.21 -7.72 -26.97
C GLN A 109 -12.69 -7.62 -27.13
N GLU A 110 -11.94 -8.45 -26.41
CA GLU A 110 -10.49 -8.53 -26.47
C GLU A 110 -10.04 -9.95 -26.14
N ALA A 111 -9.02 -10.44 -26.85
CA ALA A 111 -8.36 -11.70 -26.51
C ALA A 111 -6.85 -11.52 -26.56
N GLN A 112 -6.19 -11.80 -25.44
CA GLN A 112 -4.74 -11.68 -25.33
C GLN A 112 -4.13 -12.78 -24.46
N ARG A 113 -2.84 -13.05 -24.65
CA ARG A 113 -2.11 -13.98 -23.78
C ARG A 113 -1.50 -13.19 -22.64
N THR A 114 -1.89 -13.50 -21.42
CA THR A 114 -1.23 -12.94 -20.24
C THR A 114 0.23 -13.38 -20.22
N THR A 115 1.15 -12.42 -20.32
CA THR A 115 2.57 -12.68 -20.07
C THR A 115 2.76 -12.87 -18.58
N ILE A 116 3.26 -14.04 -18.16
CA ILE A 116 3.68 -14.23 -16.76
C ILE A 116 4.96 -13.42 -16.56
N THR A 117 4.83 -12.20 -16.03
CA THR A 117 5.97 -11.44 -15.53
C THR A 117 6.36 -12.02 -14.17
N PHE A 118 7.46 -12.76 -14.12
CA PHE A 118 8.00 -13.29 -12.86
C PHE A 118 8.41 -12.09 -11.98
N ASN A 119 7.62 -11.81 -10.96
CA ASN A 119 7.86 -10.65 -10.11
C ASN A 119 8.98 -11.01 -9.12
N LYS A 120 10.23 -10.66 -9.44
CA LYS A 120 11.43 -11.00 -8.65
C LYS A 120 11.39 -10.53 -7.19
N LYS A 121 10.45 -9.65 -6.82
CA LYS A 121 10.27 -9.09 -5.48
C LYS A 121 9.18 -9.77 -4.64
N ARG A 122 8.49 -10.80 -5.16
CA ARG A 122 7.51 -11.54 -4.35
C ARG A 122 8.30 -12.45 -3.39
N PRO A 123 8.25 -12.24 -2.06
CA PRO A 123 8.87 -13.17 -1.14
C PRO A 123 8.21 -14.54 -1.34
N SER A 124 9.03 -15.57 -1.53
CA SER A 124 8.60 -16.95 -1.42
C SER A 124 8.18 -17.17 0.04
N SER A 125 6.90 -17.51 0.23
CA SER A 125 6.40 -18.02 1.51
C SER A 125 7.08 -19.34 1.86
#